data_AF-A0A955MT41-F1
#
_entry.id   AF-A0A955MT41-F1
#
_cell.length_a   1.000
_cell.length_b   1.000
_cell.length_c   1.000
_cell.angle_alpha   90.00
_cell.angle_beta   90.00
_cell.angle_gamma   90.00
#
_symmetry.space_group_name_H-M   'P 1'
#
loop_
_entity.id
_entity.type
_entity.pdbx_description
1 polymer ?
#
loop_
_entity_poly.entity_id
_entity_poly.type
_entity_poly.pdbx_seq_one_letter_code
_entity_poly.pdbx_strand_id
1 'polypeptide(L)'
;MIGSPAREPGRFVDEHQHGVLLTRGYWLQTTPVTQLQWECTTGLQPSHFAGCADAPVESVTWFECDDFIRSLRARYPGLRMPTEAEWEFACRAGTETAYNSGVSIGEEWAHYETDSTALTGARRPNAWGLFDMHGNVWEWCSDRYGKYPRRKVVDPVGPPMGACRVVRGGSWFDRASRIRSAVR
;
A
#
# COMPACT_ATOMS: atom_id res chain seq x y z
N MET A 1 7.79 -5.65 -13.65
CA MET A 1 7.09 -4.52 -14.31
C MET A 1 6.22 -3.83 -13.27
N ILE A 2 5.94 -2.53 -13.41
CA ILE A 2 4.99 -1.77 -12.56
C ILE A 2 3.88 -1.21 -13.44
N GLY A 3 2.65 -1.14 -12.93
CA GLY A 3 1.42 -0.86 -13.68
C GLY A 3 0.76 -2.13 -14.24
N SER A 4 -0.32 -1.97 -14.99
CA SER A 4 -1.12 -3.10 -15.51
C SER A 4 -1.04 -3.24 -17.04
N PRO A 5 -1.01 -4.48 -17.57
CA PRO A 5 -1.11 -4.74 -19.00
C PRO A 5 -2.37 -4.14 -19.62
N ALA A 6 -2.31 -3.70 -20.88
CA ALA A 6 -3.42 -3.03 -21.55
C ALA A 6 -4.72 -3.87 -21.63
N ARG A 7 -4.62 -5.20 -21.51
CA ARG A 7 -5.76 -6.13 -21.54
C ARG A 7 -6.19 -6.64 -20.15
N GLU A 8 -5.57 -6.16 -19.07
CA GLU A 8 -5.97 -6.56 -17.72
C GLU A 8 -7.40 -6.05 -17.42
N PRO A 9 -8.35 -6.93 -17.07
CA PRO A 9 -9.70 -6.50 -16.72
C PRO A 9 -9.72 -5.54 -15.53
N GLY A 10 -10.50 -4.46 -15.64
CA GLY A 10 -10.67 -3.48 -14.56
C GLY A 10 -9.54 -2.45 -14.43
N ARG A 11 -8.53 -2.48 -15.31
CA ARG A 11 -7.44 -1.50 -15.42
C ARG A 11 -7.94 -0.05 -15.53
N PHE A 12 -7.34 0.86 -14.77
CA PHE A 12 -7.47 2.31 -14.98
C PHE A 12 -6.47 2.86 -16.02
N VAL A 13 -6.78 4.02 -16.59
CA VAL A 13 -6.04 4.60 -17.71
C VAL A 13 -4.61 5.02 -17.35
N ASP A 14 -4.39 5.37 -16.08
CA ASP A 14 -3.15 5.86 -15.49
C ASP A 14 -2.20 4.73 -15.02
N GLU A 15 -2.62 3.47 -15.12
CA GLU A 15 -1.83 2.29 -14.75
C GLU A 15 -0.95 1.81 -15.91
N HIS A 16 -0.29 2.71 -16.64
CA HIS A 16 0.53 2.31 -17.79
C HIS A 16 1.71 1.42 -17.34
N GLN A 17 1.78 0.21 -17.90
CA GLN A 17 2.85 -0.71 -17.55
C GLN A 17 4.21 -0.21 -18.05
N HIS A 18 5.20 -0.14 -17.17
CA HIS A 18 6.57 0.28 -17.49
C HIS A 18 7.61 -0.47 -16.65
N GLY A 19 8.88 -0.41 -17.09
CA GLY A 19 9.99 -1.05 -16.40
C GLY A 19 10.47 -0.22 -15.21
N VAL A 20 10.61 -0.84 -14.05
CA VAL A 20 11.27 -0.27 -12.88
C VAL A 20 12.40 -1.19 -12.44
N LEU A 21 13.54 -0.61 -12.09
CA LEU A 21 14.65 -1.29 -11.43
C LEU A 21 14.81 -0.70 -10.02
N LEU A 22 14.60 -1.53 -8.99
CA LEU A 22 14.98 -1.21 -7.62
C LEU A 22 16.39 -1.75 -7.39
N THR A 23 17.35 -0.87 -7.11
CA THR A 23 18.78 -1.24 -7.05
C THR A 23 19.22 -1.77 -5.69
N ARG A 24 18.39 -1.59 -4.66
CA ARG A 24 18.67 -1.98 -3.28
C ARG A 24 17.51 -2.80 -2.73
N GLY A 25 17.85 -3.81 -1.93
CA GLY A 25 16.87 -4.43 -1.06
C GLY A 25 16.36 -3.43 -0.02
N TYR A 26 15.12 -3.62 0.40
CA TYR A 26 14.48 -2.82 1.44
C TYR A 26 13.58 -3.72 2.28
N TRP A 27 13.24 -3.24 3.47
CA TRP A 27 12.25 -3.86 4.34
C TRP A 27 10.95 -3.08 4.23
N LEU A 28 9.84 -3.78 4.29
CA LEU A 28 8.51 -3.20 4.42
C LEU A 28 7.86 -3.79 5.68
N GLN A 29 7.08 -2.98 6.39
CA GLN A 29 6.30 -3.46 7.52
C GLN A 29 5.36 -4.57 7.05
N THR A 30 5.27 -5.66 7.81
CA THR A 30 4.54 -6.88 7.40
C THR A 30 3.03 -6.70 7.31
N THR A 31 2.50 -5.69 8.01
CA THR A 31 1.09 -5.33 8.07
C THR A 31 0.94 -3.80 8.02
N PRO A 32 -0.26 -3.27 7.76
CA PRO A 32 -0.57 -1.88 8.10
C PRO A 32 -0.22 -1.55 9.55
N VAL A 33 0.09 -0.28 9.82
CA VAL A 33 0.32 0.21 11.18
C VAL A 33 -0.96 0.03 11.99
N THR A 34 -0.86 -0.59 13.17
CA THR A 34 -2.03 -0.84 14.02
C THR A 34 -2.39 0.38 14.86
N GLN A 35 -3.63 0.41 15.38
CA GLN A 35 -4.07 1.44 16.32
C GLN A 35 -3.16 1.50 17.56
N LEU A 36 -2.76 0.36 18.10
CA LEU A 36 -1.87 0.32 19.27
C LEU A 36 -0.48 0.88 18.95
N GLN A 37 0.09 0.55 17.79
CA GLN A 37 1.39 1.08 17.37
C GLN A 37 1.33 2.61 17.22
N TRP A 38 0.25 3.11 16.63
CA TRP A 38 0.00 4.53 16.48
C TRP A 38 -0.12 5.24 17.83
N GLU A 39 -0.96 4.73 18.73
CA GLU A 39 -1.19 5.29 20.05
C GLU A 39 0.08 5.28 20.91
N CYS A 40 0.83 4.18 20.94
CA CYS A 40 2.08 4.08 21.69
C CYS A 40 3.17 5.04 21.20
N THR A 41 3.08 5.51 19.95
CA THR A 41 4.07 6.41 19.35
C THR A 41 3.65 7.87 19.44
N THR A 42 2.36 8.16 19.26
CA THR A 42 1.83 9.53 19.12
C THR A 42 0.99 10.00 20.32
N GLY A 43 0.47 9.07 21.11
CA GLY A 43 -0.53 9.33 22.15
C GLY A 43 -1.94 9.61 21.64
N LEU A 44 -2.20 9.40 20.34
CA LEU A 44 -3.48 9.71 19.69
C LEU A 44 -4.22 8.44 19.24
N GLN A 45 -5.54 8.53 19.11
CA GLN A 45 -6.43 7.46 18.62
C GLN A 45 -7.37 8.02 17.53
N PRO A 46 -6.88 8.24 16.30
CA PRO A 46 -7.64 8.97 15.27
C PRO A 46 -8.66 8.10 14.53
N SER A 47 -8.56 6.78 14.62
CA SER A 47 -9.40 5.84 13.86
C SER A 47 -10.89 6.08 14.07
N HIS A 48 -11.64 6.07 12.98
CA HIS A 48 -13.09 5.97 12.97
C HIS A 48 -13.55 4.59 13.51
N PHE A 49 -12.94 3.49 13.05
CA PHE A 49 -13.21 2.14 13.56
C PHE A 49 -12.37 1.85 14.80
N ALA A 50 -12.59 2.64 15.85
CA ALA A 50 -11.76 2.65 17.06
C ALA A 50 -11.95 1.45 18.00
N GLY A 51 -11.02 1.33 18.96
CA GLY A 51 -11.15 0.43 20.11
C GLY A 51 -10.59 -0.97 19.89
N CYS A 52 -9.82 -1.18 18.82
CA CYS A 52 -9.22 -2.47 18.51
C CYS A 52 -7.72 -2.32 18.25
N ALA A 53 -6.90 -2.76 19.21
CA ALA A 53 -5.45 -2.61 19.22
C ALA A 53 -4.74 -3.13 17.95
N ASP A 54 -5.24 -4.26 17.42
CA ASP A 54 -4.66 -4.96 16.25
C ASP A 54 -5.36 -4.60 14.92
N ALA A 55 -6.37 -3.73 14.94
CA ALA A 55 -6.95 -3.15 13.73
C ALA A 55 -6.00 -2.08 13.14
N PRO A 56 -6.05 -1.82 11.82
CA PRO A 56 -5.24 -0.76 11.22
C PRO A 56 -5.64 0.60 11.79
N VAL A 57 -4.65 1.50 11.92
CA VAL A 57 -4.94 2.92 12.10
C VAL A 57 -5.46 3.48 10.77
N GLU A 58 -6.55 4.21 10.81
CA GLU A 58 -7.10 4.94 9.66
C GLU A 58 -7.56 6.33 10.10
N SER A 59 -8.16 7.11 9.18
CA SER A 59 -8.48 8.52 9.39
C SER A 59 -7.24 9.40 9.68
N VAL A 60 -6.09 9.00 9.13
CA VAL A 60 -4.81 9.71 9.21
C VAL A 60 -4.38 10.27 7.86
N THR A 61 -3.86 11.49 7.89
CA THR A 61 -3.31 12.18 6.72
C THR A 61 -1.89 11.71 6.43
N TRP A 62 -1.45 11.93 5.18
CA TRP A 62 -0.07 11.67 4.78
C TRP A 62 0.97 12.38 5.68
N PHE A 63 0.66 13.60 6.13
CA PHE A 63 1.58 14.38 6.97
C PHE A 63 1.71 13.77 8.37
N GLU A 64 0.61 13.30 8.95
CA GLU A 64 0.64 12.59 10.23
C GLU A 64 1.41 11.27 10.12
N CYS A 65 1.27 10.54 9.00
CA CYS A 65 2.09 9.35 8.74
C CYS A 65 3.59 9.68 8.65
N ASP A 66 3.97 10.78 7.99
CA ASP A 66 5.38 11.23 7.92
C ASP A 66 5.92 11.62 9.30
N ASP A 67 5.12 12.31 10.12
CA ASP A 67 5.50 12.68 11.48
C ASP A 67 5.59 11.46 12.42
N PHE A 68 4.66 10.51 12.32
CA PHE A 68 4.74 9.21 12.99
C PHE A 68 6.07 8.52 12.67
N ILE A 69 6.43 8.39 11.38
CA ILE A 69 7.67 7.77 10.95
C ILE A 69 8.90 8.55 11.47
N ARG A 70 8.87 9.89 11.40
CA ARG A 70 9.97 10.73 11.89
C ARG A 70 10.21 10.56 13.38
N SER A 71 9.15 10.43 14.18
CA SER A 71 9.28 10.20 15.62
C SER A 71 10.03 8.90 15.94
N LEU A 72 9.91 7.88 15.09
CA LEU A 72 10.56 6.58 15.26
C LEU A 72 12.01 6.54 14.77
N ARG A 73 12.45 7.51 13.95
CA ARG A 73 13.79 7.50 13.33
C ARG A 73 14.94 7.57 14.32
N ALA A 74 14.73 8.14 15.51
CA ALA A 74 15.75 8.15 16.56
C ALA A 74 16.11 6.73 17.01
N ARG A 75 15.14 5.81 17.00
CA ARG A 75 15.33 4.39 17.37
C ARG A 75 15.58 3.50 16.17
N TYR A 76 14.99 3.82 15.03
CA TYR A 76 15.09 3.04 13.79
C TYR A 76 15.58 3.94 12.64
N PRO A 77 16.89 4.21 12.57
CA PRO A 77 17.46 5.01 11.49
C PRO A 77 17.13 4.41 10.13
N GLY A 78 16.66 5.24 9.20
CA GLY A 78 16.30 4.83 7.83
C GLY A 78 14.83 4.49 7.61
N LEU A 79 13.98 4.48 8.66
CA LEU A 79 12.54 4.31 8.48
C LEU A 79 11.94 5.42 7.62
N ARG A 80 11.10 5.06 6.65
CA ARG A 80 10.42 5.98 5.73
C ARG A 80 9.16 5.33 5.17
N MET A 81 8.29 6.13 4.57
CA MET A 81 7.22 5.60 3.72
C MET A 81 7.83 4.85 2.53
N PRO A 82 7.18 3.79 2.05
CA PRO A 82 7.57 3.17 0.79
C PRO A 82 7.38 4.17 -0.35
N THR A 83 8.23 4.06 -1.37
CA THR A 83 7.85 4.59 -2.67
C THR A 83 6.70 3.77 -3.23
N GLU A 84 5.94 4.36 -4.14
CA GLU A 84 4.89 3.64 -4.84
C GLU A 84 5.42 2.39 -5.56
N ALA A 85 6.59 2.50 -6.20
CA ALA A 85 7.17 1.39 -6.91
C ALA A 85 7.59 0.26 -5.98
N GLU A 86 8.12 0.59 -4.80
CA GLU A 86 8.41 -0.38 -3.74
C GLU A 86 7.12 -1.02 -3.22
N TRP A 87 6.05 -0.25 -3.04
CA TRP A 87 4.77 -0.80 -2.58
C TRP A 87 4.20 -1.79 -3.58
N GLU A 88 4.10 -1.46 -4.87
CA GLU A 88 3.55 -2.39 -5.87
C GLU A 88 4.46 -3.61 -6.10
N PHE A 89 5.79 -3.42 -6.07
CA PHE A 89 6.74 -4.53 -6.17
C PHE A 89 6.55 -5.51 -5.00
N ALA A 90 6.40 -4.98 -3.79
CA ALA A 90 6.12 -5.74 -2.58
C ALA A 90 4.75 -6.43 -2.63
N CYS A 91 3.71 -5.72 -3.09
CA CYS A 91 2.35 -6.25 -3.23
C CYS A 91 2.35 -7.50 -4.11
N ARG A 92 2.99 -7.41 -5.28
CA ARG A 92 3.08 -8.48 -6.29
C ARG A 92 3.89 -9.69 -5.83
N ALA A 93 4.94 -9.49 -5.02
CA ALA A 93 5.80 -10.55 -4.51
C ALA A 93 6.25 -11.59 -5.57
N GLY A 94 6.55 -11.10 -6.78
CA GLY A 94 6.99 -11.92 -7.91
C GLY A 94 5.91 -12.28 -8.94
N THR A 95 4.64 -11.97 -8.70
CA THR A 95 3.59 -12.16 -9.71
C THR A 95 3.52 -11.01 -10.73
N GLU A 96 3.01 -11.33 -11.92
CA GLU A 96 2.68 -10.33 -12.96
C GLU A 96 1.17 -10.19 -13.18
N THR A 97 0.37 -10.84 -12.34
CA THR A 97 -1.09 -10.88 -12.41
C THR A 97 -1.74 -9.68 -11.73
N ALA A 98 -3.08 -9.57 -11.83
CA ALA A 98 -3.83 -8.48 -11.20
C ALA A 98 -3.67 -8.46 -9.67
N TYR A 99 -3.60 -9.64 -9.05
CA TYR A 99 -3.40 -9.83 -7.61
C TYR A 99 -2.20 -10.72 -7.34
N ASN A 100 -1.68 -10.72 -6.12
CA ASN A 100 -0.63 -11.66 -5.69
C ASN A 100 -1.14 -13.10 -5.57
N SER A 101 -2.46 -13.30 -5.48
CA SER A 101 -3.14 -14.59 -5.54
C SER A 101 -3.38 -15.10 -6.97
N GLY A 102 -3.08 -14.30 -8.00
CA GLY A 102 -3.31 -14.62 -9.41
C GLY A 102 -4.26 -13.63 -10.11
N VAL A 103 -5.11 -14.14 -11.00
CA VAL A 103 -6.03 -13.32 -11.82
C VAL A 103 -7.31 -12.91 -11.09
N SER A 104 -7.60 -13.53 -9.95
CA SER A 104 -8.75 -13.25 -9.08
C SER A 104 -8.31 -13.22 -7.62
N ILE A 105 -9.09 -12.56 -6.79
CA ILE A 105 -8.91 -12.44 -5.34
C ILE A 105 -10.18 -12.96 -4.65
N GLY A 106 -10.00 -13.59 -3.50
CA GLY A 106 -11.09 -14.04 -2.61
C GLY A 106 -10.86 -13.54 -1.19
N GLU A 107 -11.86 -13.72 -0.33
CA GLU A 107 -11.86 -13.26 1.06
C GLU A 107 -10.76 -13.93 1.93
N GLU A 108 -10.18 -15.03 1.46
CA GLU A 108 -9.03 -15.65 2.12
C GLU A 108 -7.72 -14.86 1.92
N TRP A 109 -7.66 -13.99 0.90
CA TRP A 109 -6.50 -13.17 0.55
C TRP A 109 -6.68 -11.68 0.88
N ALA A 110 -7.93 -11.21 0.97
CA ALA A 110 -8.25 -9.79 1.04
C ALA A 110 -9.47 -9.50 1.91
N HIS A 111 -9.58 -8.26 2.38
CA HIS A 111 -10.77 -7.77 3.07
C HIS A 111 -11.33 -6.56 2.33
N TYR A 112 -12.49 -6.72 1.69
CA TYR A 112 -13.06 -5.75 0.76
C TYR A 112 -14.58 -5.98 0.63
N GLU A 113 -15.32 -5.01 0.09
CA GLU A 113 -16.80 -4.99 0.04
C GLU A 113 -17.50 -5.30 1.38
N THR A 114 -16.99 -4.74 2.48
CA THR A 114 -17.56 -4.84 3.83
C THR A 114 -17.97 -3.47 4.38
N ASP A 115 -18.34 -3.40 5.66
CA ASP A 115 -18.78 -2.17 6.34
C ASP A 115 -17.74 -1.61 7.35
N SER A 116 -16.61 -2.29 7.55
CA SER A 116 -15.57 -1.89 8.53
C SER A 116 -14.22 -2.54 8.24
N THR A 117 -13.17 -2.09 8.91
CA THR A 117 -11.84 -2.71 8.88
C THR A 117 -11.79 -4.06 9.59
N ALA A 118 -10.90 -4.95 9.14
CA ALA A 118 -10.55 -6.17 9.86
C ALA A 118 -9.26 -6.01 10.68
N LEU A 119 -8.97 -6.98 11.56
CA LEU A 119 -7.66 -7.07 12.20
C LEU A 119 -6.56 -7.15 11.14
N THR A 120 -5.45 -6.46 11.39
CA THR A 120 -4.27 -6.55 10.53
C THR A 120 -3.75 -8.00 10.49
N GLY A 121 -3.33 -8.45 9.31
CA GLY A 121 -2.79 -9.81 9.15
C GLY A 121 -3.82 -10.94 9.24
N ALA A 122 -5.12 -10.63 9.20
CA ALA A 122 -6.17 -11.66 9.32
C ALA A 122 -6.32 -12.55 8.07
N ARG A 123 -5.78 -12.11 6.92
CA ARG A 123 -5.85 -12.83 5.63
C ARG A 123 -4.52 -13.51 5.29
N ARG A 124 -4.48 -14.29 4.21
CA ARG A 124 -3.24 -14.93 3.75
C ARG A 124 -2.20 -13.86 3.36
N PRO A 125 -0.94 -14.03 3.76
CA PRO A 125 0.12 -13.18 3.26
C PRO A 125 0.46 -13.54 1.80
N ASN A 126 1.10 -12.62 1.10
CA ASN A 126 1.72 -12.92 -0.19
C ASN A 126 2.98 -13.79 -0.05
N ALA A 127 3.64 -14.10 -1.16
CA ALA A 127 4.82 -14.98 -1.19
C ALA A 127 6.03 -14.43 -0.39
N TRP A 128 6.03 -13.16 0.02
CA TRP A 128 7.07 -12.55 0.85
C TRP A 128 6.65 -12.35 2.31
N GLY A 129 5.48 -12.85 2.71
CA GLY A 129 5.01 -12.72 4.10
C GLY A 129 4.37 -11.37 4.43
N LEU A 130 3.98 -10.58 3.41
CA LEU A 130 3.28 -9.31 3.59
C LEU A 130 1.77 -9.53 3.55
N PHE A 131 1.07 -8.93 4.50
CA PHE A 131 -0.36 -9.06 4.68
C PHE A 131 -1.10 -7.82 4.19
N ASP A 132 -2.41 -7.96 3.97
CA ASP A 132 -3.33 -6.86 3.65
C ASP A 132 -2.94 -6.00 2.42
N MET A 133 -2.07 -6.53 1.54
CA MET A 133 -1.67 -5.85 0.30
C MET A 133 -2.81 -5.71 -0.74
N HIS A 134 -4.01 -6.20 -0.40
CA HIS A 134 -5.24 -6.11 -1.19
C HIS A 134 -6.42 -5.86 -0.21
N GLY A 135 -6.85 -4.61 -0.06
CA GLY A 135 -7.97 -4.21 0.79
C GLY A 135 -7.59 -3.82 2.23
N ASN A 136 -8.55 -3.95 3.15
CA ASN A 136 -8.54 -3.44 4.52
C ASN A 136 -8.44 -1.91 4.59
N VAL A 137 -7.29 -1.30 4.34
CA VAL A 137 -7.13 0.16 4.31
C VAL A 137 -6.19 0.59 3.19
N TRP A 138 -6.46 1.77 2.63
CA TRP A 138 -5.54 2.41 1.70
C TRP A 138 -4.23 2.76 2.42
N GLU A 139 -3.09 2.50 1.77
CA GLU A 139 -1.77 2.74 2.34
C GLU A 139 -1.04 3.89 1.64
N TRP A 140 -0.62 4.89 2.43
CA TRP A 140 0.12 6.05 1.92
C TRP A 140 1.53 5.69 1.43
N CYS A 141 1.87 6.17 0.23
CA CYS A 141 3.22 6.12 -0.32
C CYS A 141 3.89 7.51 -0.27
N SER A 142 5.22 7.55 -0.36
CA SER A 142 5.98 8.81 -0.33
C SER A 142 5.71 9.72 -1.55
N ASP A 143 5.30 9.12 -2.66
CA ASP A 143 5.22 9.72 -3.97
C ASP A 143 4.09 10.75 -4.08
N ARG A 144 4.29 11.72 -4.96
CA ARG A 144 3.19 12.55 -5.46
C ARG A 144 2.49 11.81 -6.59
N TYR A 145 1.17 11.94 -6.66
CA TYR A 145 0.41 11.34 -7.76
C TYR A 145 0.72 12.05 -9.08
N GLY A 146 0.93 11.26 -10.13
CA GLY A 146 1.15 11.75 -11.48
C GLY A 146 1.36 10.62 -12.49
N LYS A 147 1.53 11.02 -13.75
CA LYS A 147 1.63 10.10 -14.88
C LYS A 147 2.87 9.22 -14.77
N TYR A 148 2.69 7.91 -15.00
CA TYR A 148 3.82 7.01 -15.13
C TYR A 148 4.71 7.36 -16.33
N PRO A 149 6.05 7.18 -16.19
CA PRO A 149 6.97 7.38 -17.28
C PRO A 149 6.76 6.31 -18.36
N ARG A 150 6.99 6.68 -19.63
CA ARG A 150 6.94 5.75 -20.77
C ARG A 150 8.24 4.97 -20.98
N ARG A 151 9.24 5.19 -20.12
CA ARG A 151 10.58 4.58 -20.20
C ARG A 151 10.86 3.79 -18.94
N LYS A 152 11.87 2.93 -19.02
CA LYS A 152 12.44 2.30 -17.83
C LYS A 152 13.01 3.37 -16.90
N VAL A 153 12.74 3.24 -15.61
CA VAL A 153 13.28 4.09 -14.55
C VAL A 153 13.99 3.26 -13.48
N VAL A 154 14.88 3.91 -12.74
CA VAL A 154 15.70 3.31 -11.68
C VAL A 154 15.38 4.05 -10.39
N ASP A 155 15.04 3.30 -9.33
CA ASP A 155 14.67 3.82 -8.01
C ASP A 155 13.73 5.06 -8.06
N PRO A 156 12.57 4.96 -8.74
CA PRO A 156 11.68 6.11 -8.90
C PRO A 156 11.08 6.56 -7.56
N VAL A 157 10.99 7.87 -7.37
CA VAL A 157 10.39 8.53 -6.18
C VAL A 157 9.17 9.39 -6.55
N GLY A 158 8.58 9.09 -7.71
CA GLY A 158 7.46 9.84 -8.27
C GLY A 158 7.87 11.18 -8.91
N PRO A 159 6.91 11.93 -9.46
CA PRO A 159 7.14 13.26 -10.01
C PRO A 159 7.46 14.30 -8.91
N PRO A 160 8.24 15.35 -9.23
CA PRO A 160 8.58 16.40 -8.25
C PRO A 160 7.38 17.23 -7.81
N MET A 161 6.31 17.25 -8.61
CA MET A 161 5.09 18.01 -8.38
C MET A 161 3.85 17.15 -8.63
N GLY A 162 2.78 17.44 -7.89
CA GLY A 162 1.51 16.75 -7.94
C GLY A 162 0.63 17.22 -6.78
N ALA A 163 -0.67 17.40 -7.05
CA ALA A 163 -1.63 17.94 -6.08
C ALA A 163 -1.94 16.94 -4.95
N CYS A 164 -1.90 15.64 -5.25
CA CYS A 164 -2.23 14.56 -4.32
C CYS A 164 -1.01 13.69 -4.03
N ARG A 165 -1.07 12.93 -2.94
CA ARG A 165 -0.14 11.83 -2.62
C ARG A 165 -0.72 10.51 -3.10
N VAL A 166 0.15 9.55 -3.38
CA VAL A 166 -0.28 8.21 -3.81
C VAL A 166 -0.76 7.41 -2.61
N VAL A 167 -1.89 6.71 -2.78
CA VAL A 167 -2.33 5.62 -1.91
C VAL A 167 -2.41 4.33 -2.71
N ARG A 168 -2.20 3.17 -2.07
CA ARG A 168 -2.25 1.87 -2.73
C ARG A 168 -3.04 0.84 -1.93
N GLY A 169 -3.43 -0.24 -2.60
CA GLY A 169 -3.99 -1.45 -2.00
C GLY A 169 -5.51 -1.56 -1.94
N GLY A 170 -6.23 -0.43 -1.99
CA GLY A 170 -7.68 -0.47 -1.78
C GLY A 170 -8.07 -0.49 -0.31
N SER A 171 -9.37 -0.48 -0.03
CA SER A 171 -9.90 -0.53 1.33
C SER A 171 -10.96 -1.61 1.52
N TRP A 172 -11.39 -1.79 2.76
CA TRP A 172 -12.54 -2.60 3.15
C TRP A 172 -13.81 -2.26 2.35
N PHE A 173 -13.98 -1.01 1.91
CA PHE A 173 -15.18 -0.58 1.18
C PHE A 173 -15.09 -0.85 -0.34
N ASP A 174 -13.89 -0.99 -0.86
CA ASP A 174 -13.66 -1.04 -2.30
C ASP A 174 -14.05 -2.40 -2.89
N ARG A 175 -14.44 -2.40 -4.16
CA ARG A 175 -14.67 -3.63 -4.93
C ARG A 175 -13.35 -4.30 -5.29
N ALA A 176 -13.40 -5.61 -5.58
CA ALA A 176 -12.23 -6.37 -6.04
C ALA A 176 -11.44 -5.66 -7.17
N SER A 177 -12.11 -5.03 -8.13
CA SER A 177 -11.46 -4.31 -9.23
C SER A 177 -10.59 -3.11 -8.81
N ARG A 178 -10.81 -2.58 -7.60
CA ARG A 178 -10.10 -1.44 -6.99
C ARG A 178 -9.02 -1.84 -5.99
N ILE A 179 -8.86 -3.14 -5.71
CA ILE A 179 -7.80 -3.64 -4.82
C ILE A 179 -6.69 -4.38 -5.58
N ARG A 180 -6.66 -4.31 -6.92
CA ARG A 180 -5.58 -4.91 -7.73
C ARG A 180 -4.24 -4.26 -7.40
N SER A 181 -3.16 -5.00 -7.62
CA SER A 181 -1.77 -4.57 -7.36
C SER A 181 -1.41 -3.25 -8.05
N ALA A 182 -2.02 -2.96 -9.20
CA ALA A 182 -1.71 -1.79 -10.03
C ALA A 182 -2.57 -0.55 -9.72
N VAL A 183 -3.61 -0.64 -8.87
CA VAL A 183 -4.52 0.50 -8.58
C VAL A 183 -3.81 1.55 -7.73
N ARG A 184 -4.01 2.84 -8.05
CA ARG A 184 -3.33 4.00 -7.47
C ARG A 184 -4.30 5.13 -7.14
#